data_AF-A0A6L4YP95-F1
#
_entry.id   AF-A0A6L4YP95-F1
#
_cell.length_a   1.000
_cell.length_b   1.000
_cell.length_c   1.000
_cell.angle_alpha   90.00
_cell.angle_beta   90.00
_cell.angle_gamma   90.00
#
_symmetry.space_group_name_H-M   'P 1'
#
loop_
_entity.id
_entity.type
_entity.pdbx_description
1 polymer ?
#
loop_
_entity_poly.entity_id
_entity_poly.type
_entity_poly.pdbx_seq_one_letter_code
_entity_poly.pdbx_strand_id
1 'polypeptide(L)'
;MFRSFTQLDFILNSNHTLTVTANASLRRLQHIGLDFFNPQKVSPNQNGNDFTIGGVDRITLPNGSLLETVFQYKRIRSEVYGKGDEIMTFTPLKREGNYFHREERATERYQLAVTNTFAPIVTSKGTHNVKLGIDLNYLDNQGVTNNSTVDITRLDGTKTQRIQYFTTGSLNTNNTQAAAFLQDQWLVTKKFS
;
A
#
# COMPACT_ATOMS: atom_id res chain seq x y z
N MET A 1 -12.02 13.97 -5.66
CA MET A 1 -10.81 13.12 -5.56
C MET A 1 -9.91 13.48 -6.73
N PHE A 2 -8.59 13.62 -6.52
CA PHE A 2 -7.63 13.87 -7.60
C PHE A 2 -6.79 12.61 -7.85
N ARG A 3 -6.57 12.25 -9.12
CA ARG A 3 -5.72 11.14 -9.56
C ARG A 3 -4.98 11.56 -10.81
N SER A 4 -3.71 11.16 -10.93
CA SER A 4 -2.88 11.36 -12.11
C SER A 4 -2.07 10.09 -12.37
N PHE A 5 -1.92 9.74 -13.64
CA PHE A 5 -1.11 8.62 -14.12
C PHE A 5 -0.28 9.08 -15.31
N THR A 6 0.97 8.63 -15.38
CA THR A 6 1.89 8.91 -16.47
C THR A 6 2.71 7.66 -16.77
N GLN A 7 2.89 7.39 -18.05
CA GLN A 7 3.76 6.33 -18.55
C GLN A 7 4.65 6.90 -19.65
N LEU A 8 5.92 6.52 -19.63
CA LEU A 8 6.91 6.87 -20.64
C LEU A 8 7.57 5.58 -21.11
N ASP A 9 7.58 5.35 -22.42
CA ASP A 9 8.17 4.16 -23.04
C ASP A 9 9.35 4.56 -23.91
N PHE A 10 10.48 3.89 -23.69
CA PHE A 10 11.75 4.15 -24.38
C PHE A 10 12.20 2.87 -25.09
N ILE A 11 12.45 2.98 -26.39
CA ILE A 11 13.14 1.97 -27.18
C ILE A 11 14.60 2.42 -27.27
N LEU A 12 15.46 1.83 -26.44
CA LEU A 12 16.86 2.22 -26.36
C LEU A 12 17.67 1.64 -27.53
N ASN A 13 17.34 0.42 -27.94
CA ASN A 13 17.79 -0.22 -29.18
C ASN A 13 16.85 -1.38 -29.55
N SER A 14 17.17 -2.17 -30.59
CA SER A 14 16.33 -3.28 -31.06
C SER A 14 16.07 -4.38 -30.01
N ASN A 15 16.92 -4.48 -28.99
CA ASN A 15 16.90 -5.53 -27.98
C ASN A 15 16.72 -4.98 -26.55
N HIS A 16 16.49 -3.67 -26.38
CA HIS A 16 16.46 -3.03 -25.06
C HIS A 16 15.36 -1.98 -24.99
N THR A 17 14.41 -2.19 -24.07
CA THR A 17 13.33 -1.24 -23.79
C THR A 17 13.26 -0.90 -22.31
N LEU A 18 12.81 0.32 -22.02
CA LEU A 18 12.57 0.80 -20.67
C LEU A 18 11.18 1.45 -20.63
N THR A 19 10.34 1.00 -19.70
CA THR A 19 9.06 1.62 -19.38
C THR A 19 9.13 2.24 -17.99
N VAL A 20 8.77 3.51 -17.85
CA VAL A 20 8.67 4.21 -16.57
C VAL A 20 7.21 4.60 -16.33
N THR A 21 6.70 4.34 -15.13
CA THR A 21 5.33 4.70 -14.72
C THR A 21 5.34 5.51 -13.44
N ALA A 22 4.43 6.48 -13.35
CA ALA A 22 4.20 7.27 -12.14
C ALA A 22 2.69 7.45 -11.93
N ASN A 23 2.25 7.36 -10.68
CA ASN A 23 0.88 7.58 -10.25
C ASN A 23 0.85 8.41 -8.98
N ALA A 24 -0.05 9.38 -8.90
CA ALA A 24 -0.27 10.20 -7.72
C ALA A 24 -1.76 10.41 -7.47
N SER A 25 -2.17 10.40 -6.21
CA SER A 25 -3.58 10.55 -5.84
C SER A 25 -3.75 11.27 -4.51
N LEU A 26 -4.78 12.12 -4.44
CA LEU A 26 -5.18 12.86 -3.24
C LEU A 26 -6.65 12.60 -2.94
N ARG A 27 -6.93 12.26 -1.68
CA ARG A 27 -8.27 12.03 -1.16
C ARG A 27 -8.51 12.87 0.08
N ARG A 28 -9.63 13.60 0.08
CA ARG A 28 -10.16 14.29 1.25
C ARG A 28 -11.60 13.83 1.44
N LEU A 29 -11.88 13.27 2.61
CA LEU A 29 -13.21 12.86 3.03
C LEU A 29 -13.59 13.68 4.25
N GLN A 30 -14.81 14.17 4.28
CA GLN A 30 -15.34 14.93 5.40
C GLN A 30 -16.52 14.18 5.99
N HIS A 31 -16.67 14.31 7.32
CA HIS A 31 -17.82 13.80 8.06
C HIS A 31 -18.06 12.29 7.86
N ILE A 32 -16.99 11.51 7.98
CA ILE A 32 -17.06 10.06 7.84
C ILE A 32 -17.98 9.48 8.92
N GLY A 33 -18.96 8.67 8.50
CA GLY A 33 -19.94 8.09 9.43
C GLY A 33 -20.94 9.10 9.99
N LEU A 34 -21.19 10.21 9.28
CA LEU A 34 -22.27 11.15 9.62
C LEU A 34 -23.62 10.45 9.56
N ASP A 35 -24.35 10.48 10.67
CA ASP A 35 -25.71 10.00 10.79
C ASP A 35 -26.42 10.75 11.94
N PHE A 36 -27.66 10.35 12.26
CA PHE A 36 -28.43 10.96 13.34
C PHE A 36 -27.72 10.87 14.72
N PHE A 37 -27.04 9.76 14.99
CA PHE A 37 -26.31 9.51 16.23
C PHE A 37 -24.90 10.13 16.22
N ASN A 38 -24.37 10.42 15.02
CA ASN A 38 -23.04 10.95 14.78
C ASN A 38 -23.11 12.27 14.01
N PRO A 39 -23.54 13.37 14.64
CA PRO A 39 -23.62 14.66 13.97
C PRO A 39 -22.23 15.17 13.55
N GLN A 40 -22.23 16.21 12.72
CA GLN A 40 -21.06 16.76 12.05
C GLN A 40 -19.81 16.95 12.93
N LYS A 41 -20.00 17.41 14.18
CA LYS A 41 -18.93 17.72 15.13
C LYS A 41 -18.14 16.48 15.60
N VAL A 42 -18.82 15.33 15.69
CA VAL A 42 -18.25 14.05 16.16
C VAL A 42 -17.90 13.08 15.03
N SER A 43 -18.29 13.37 13.79
CA SER A 43 -17.79 12.64 12.63
C SER A 43 -16.36 13.10 12.30
N PRO A 44 -15.37 12.23 12.12
CA PRO A 44 -14.03 12.64 11.72
C PRO A 44 -13.96 13.11 10.26
N ASN A 45 -12.85 13.77 9.93
CA ASN A 45 -12.39 13.94 8.56
C ASN A 45 -11.21 13.00 8.29
N GLN A 46 -10.96 12.71 7.02
CA GLN A 46 -9.78 11.95 6.61
C GLN A 46 -9.10 12.61 5.41
N ASN A 47 -7.79 12.80 5.54
CA ASN A 47 -6.91 13.13 4.42
C ASN A 47 -6.11 11.88 4.03
N GLY A 48 -5.89 11.69 2.75
CA GLY A 48 -5.07 10.60 2.24
C GLY A 48 -4.35 11.01 0.97
N ASN A 49 -3.13 10.50 0.80
CA ASN A 49 -2.40 10.61 -0.44
C ASN A 49 -1.65 9.32 -0.74
N ASP A 50 -1.49 9.04 -2.02
CA ASP A 50 -0.65 7.96 -2.50
C ASP A 50 0.21 8.43 -3.67
N PHE A 51 1.42 7.89 -3.72
CA PHE A 51 2.38 8.10 -4.79
C PHE A 51 3.05 6.77 -5.10
N THR A 52 3.14 6.42 -6.38
CA THR A 52 3.86 5.25 -6.87
C THR A 52 4.71 5.67 -8.06
N ILE A 53 5.96 5.23 -8.11
CA ILE A 53 6.81 5.32 -9.29
C ILE A 53 7.48 3.97 -9.51
N GLY A 54 7.62 3.55 -10.75
CA GLY A 54 8.27 2.30 -11.09
C GLY A 54 8.89 2.31 -12.47
N GLY A 55 9.79 1.37 -12.70
CA GLY A 55 10.46 1.16 -13.96
C GLY A 55 10.52 -0.33 -14.29
N VAL A 56 10.36 -0.66 -15.57
CA VAL A 56 10.58 -1.99 -16.10
C VAL A 56 11.59 -1.90 -17.24
N ASP A 57 12.75 -2.50 -17.03
CA ASP A 57 13.82 -2.63 -18.01
C ASP A 57 13.79 -4.04 -18.61
N ARG A 58 13.83 -4.14 -19.94
CA ARG A 58 13.82 -5.42 -20.67
C ARG A 58 14.96 -5.47 -21.66
N ILE A 59 15.81 -6.49 -21.53
CA ILE A 59 16.95 -6.73 -22.40
C ILE A 59 16.88 -8.14 -22.98
N THR A 60 16.86 -8.25 -24.31
CA THR A 60 17.10 -9.52 -25.01
C THR A 60 18.60 -9.72 -25.15
N LEU A 61 19.12 -10.74 -24.48
CA LEU A 61 20.54 -11.11 -24.49
C LEU A 61 20.92 -11.77 -25.83
N PRO A 62 22.22 -11.76 -26.21
CA PRO A 62 22.68 -12.36 -27.47
C PRO A 62 22.36 -13.85 -27.63
N ASN A 63 22.18 -14.57 -26.51
CA ASN A 63 21.80 -15.98 -26.51
C ASN A 63 20.27 -16.20 -26.68
N GLY A 64 19.48 -15.14 -26.90
CA GLY A 64 18.03 -15.19 -27.04
C GLY A 64 17.24 -15.18 -25.73
N SER A 65 17.91 -15.08 -24.57
CA SER A 65 17.22 -14.97 -23.27
C SER A 65 16.67 -13.55 -23.06
N LEU A 66 15.62 -13.41 -22.26
CA LEU A 66 15.03 -12.13 -21.86
C LEU A 66 15.31 -11.87 -20.37
N LEU A 67 16.09 -10.83 -20.10
CA LEU A 67 16.29 -10.29 -18.77
C LEU A 67 15.29 -9.14 -18.52
N GLU A 68 14.50 -9.26 -17.47
CA GLU A 68 13.57 -8.22 -17.01
C GLU A 68 13.97 -7.76 -15.61
N THR A 69 14.15 -6.46 -15.44
CA THR A 69 14.37 -5.82 -14.13
C THR A 69 13.21 -4.88 -13.83
N VAL A 70 12.58 -5.07 -12.68
CA VAL A 70 11.46 -4.24 -12.21
C VAL A 70 11.88 -3.53 -10.93
N PHE A 71 11.72 -2.21 -10.92
CA PHE A 71 11.83 -1.40 -9.71
C PHE A 71 10.49 -0.74 -9.41
N GLN A 72 10.10 -0.68 -8.14
CA GLN A 72 8.93 0.06 -7.69
C GLN A 72 9.18 0.72 -6.34
N TYR A 73 8.79 1.98 -6.24
CA TYR A 73 8.62 2.70 -4.97
C TYR A 73 7.15 3.11 -4.83
N LYS A 74 6.61 2.93 -3.62
CA LYS A 74 5.25 3.32 -3.27
C LYS A 74 5.20 3.94 -1.89
N ARG A 75 4.47 5.05 -1.76
CA ARG A 75 4.15 5.69 -0.48
C ARG A 75 2.65 5.91 -0.37
N ILE A 76 2.08 5.56 0.78
CA ILE A 76 0.71 5.87 1.14
C ILE A 76 0.75 6.61 2.48
N ARG A 77 0.01 7.72 2.58
CA ARG A 77 -0.23 8.41 3.85
C ARG A 77 -1.73 8.54 4.08
N SER A 78 -2.13 8.43 5.34
CA SER A 78 -3.49 8.72 5.79
C SER A 78 -3.48 9.43 7.12
N GLU A 79 -4.41 10.36 7.27
CA GLU A 79 -4.63 11.10 8.50
C GLU A 79 -6.14 11.11 8.78
N VAL A 80 -6.53 10.72 9.99
CA VAL A 80 -7.90 10.81 10.51
C VAL A 80 -7.88 11.77 11.68
N TYR A 81 -8.81 12.73 11.71
CA TYR A 81 -8.81 13.79 12.71
C TYR A 81 -10.22 14.31 13.03
N GLY A 82 -10.40 14.74 14.27
CA GLY A 82 -11.59 15.46 14.74
C GLY A 82 -11.61 16.93 14.30
N LYS A 83 -12.65 17.66 14.70
CA LYS A 83 -12.90 19.06 14.28
C LYS A 83 -12.76 20.09 15.41
N GLY A 84 -12.22 19.68 16.56
CA GLY A 84 -12.05 20.50 17.76
C GLY A 84 -11.68 19.64 18.96
N ASP A 85 -11.60 20.27 20.12
CA ASP A 85 -11.06 19.68 21.36
C ASP A 85 -12.12 19.45 22.45
N GLU A 86 -13.41 19.65 22.15
CA GLU A 86 -14.49 19.33 23.10
C GLU A 86 -14.49 17.83 23.42
N ILE A 87 -14.58 17.48 24.71
CA ILE A 87 -14.66 16.08 25.16
C ILE A 87 -15.81 15.38 24.44
N MET A 88 -15.49 14.26 23.77
CA MET A 88 -16.51 13.45 23.15
C MET A 88 -17.39 12.82 24.22
N THR A 89 -18.70 13.00 24.12
CA THR A 89 -19.65 12.43 25.08
C THR A 89 -20.59 11.46 24.37
N PHE A 90 -20.61 10.22 24.83
CA PHE A 90 -21.56 9.20 24.42
C PHE A 90 -22.80 9.28 25.33
N THR A 91 -23.92 9.71 24.75
CA THR A 91 -25.23 9.69 25.42
C THR A 91 -26.07 8.54 24.85
N PRO A 92 -27.17 8.14 25.51
CA PRO A 92 -28.10 7.17 24.94
C PRO A 92 -28.78 7.62 23.64
N LEU A 93 -28.78 8.92 23.33
CA LEU A 93 -29.50 9.49 22.19
C LEU A 93 -28.60 9.78 20.98
N LYS A 94 -27.38 10.27 21.22
CA LYS A 94 -26.40 10.64 20.19
C LYS A 94 -25.02 10.88 20.82
N ARG A 95 -24.02 11.07 19.96
CA ARG A 95 -22.68 11.50 20.36
C ARG A 95 -22.57 13.03 20.25
N GLU A 96 -21.92 13.64 21.23
CA GLU A 96 -21.72 15.09 21.34
C GLU A 96 -20.24 15.42 21.55
N GLY A 97 -19.89 16.70 21.47
CA GLY A 97 -18.50 17.18 21.53
C GLY A 97 -17.78 17.00 20.19
N ASN A 98 -16.50 16.64 20.23
CA ASN A 98 -15.69 16.39 19.04
C ASN A 98 -15.21 14.95 18.95
N TYR A 99 -14.87 14.49 17.74
CA TYR A 99 -14.33 13.15 17.55
C TYR A 99 -13.02 12.97 18.33
N PHE A 100 -12.96 11.95 19.16
CA PHE A 100 -11.90 11.79 20.15
C PHE A 100 -10.55 11.32 19.59
N HIS A 101 -10.55 10.67 18.42
CA HIS A 101 -9.39 9.95 17.90
C HIS A 101 -8.70 10.72 16.77
N ARG A 102 -7.37 10.79 16.83
CA ARG A 102 -6.52 11.28 15.76
C ARG A 102 -5.49 10.21 15.44
N GLU A 103 -5.33 9.92 14.16
CA GLU A 103 -4.34 8.95 13.68
C GLU A 103 -3.65 9.49 12.43
N GLU A 104 -2.34 9.36 12.39
CA GLU A 104 -1.50 9.58 11.21
C GLU A 104 -0.74 8.30 10.90
N ARG A 105 -0.76 7.86 9.65
CA ARG A 105 -0.03 6.67 9.18
C ARG A 105 0.67 6.96 7.87
N ALA A 106 1.87 6.41 7.73
CA ALA A 106 2.65 6.40 6.51
C ALA A 106 3.22 5.00 6.28
N THR A 107 3.05 4.48 5.07
CA THR A 107 3.66 3.23 4.63
C THR A 107 4.47 3.48 3.38
N GLU A 108 5.72 3.04 3.38
CA GLU A 108 6.64 3.12 2.24
C GLU A 108 7.09 1.72 1.85
N ARG A 109 7.08 1.41 0.56
CA ARG A 109 7.55 0.13 0.02
C ARG A 109 8.50 0.36 -1.15
N TYR A 110 9.61 -0.36 -1.12
CA TYR A 110 10.57 -0.47 -2.20
C TYR A 110 10.60 -1.92 -2.65
N GLN A 111 10.61 -2.14 -3.96
CA GLN A 111 10.72 -3.46 -4.57
C GLN A 111 11.75 -3.41 -5.70
N LEU A 112 12.61 -4.43 -5.74
CA LEU A 112 13.49 -4.72 -6.86
C LEU A 112 13.34 -6.20 -7.22
N ALA A 113 12.90 -6.47 -8.44
CA ALA A 113 12.79 -7.82 -8.97
C ALA A 113 13.65 -7.96 -10.22
N VAL A 114 14.32 -9.10 -10.36
CA VAL A 114 15.09 -9.45 -11.55
C VAL A 114 14.68 -10.84 -11.98
N THR A 115 14.25 -11.00 -13.23
CA THR A 115 13.85 -12.28 -13.80
C THR A 115 14.59 -12.50 -15.11
N ASN A 116 15.24 -13.65 -15.25
CA ASN A 116 15.79 -14.10 -16.53
C ASN A 116 14.94 -15.26 -17.07
N THR A 117 14.35 -15.04 -18.24
CA THR A 117 13.72 -16.10 -19.04
C THR A 117 14.72 -16.59 -20.05
N PHE A 118 15.16 -17.84 -19.92
CA PHE A 118 16.17 -18.41 -20.81
C PHE A 118 15.60 -18.68 -22.20
N ALA A 119 16.45 -18.63 -23.22
CA ALA A 119 16.10 -19.17 -24.53
C ALA A 119 15.67 -20.65 -24.42
N PRO A 120 14.69 -21.11 -25.20
CA PRO A 120 14.20 -22.48 -25.11
C PRO A 120 15.32 -23.52 -25.29
N ILE A 121 15.42 -24.47 -24.35
CA ILE A 121 16.39 -25.56 -24.42
C ILE A 121 15.71 -26.75 -25.11
N VAL A 122 16.10 -27.00 -26.36
CA VAL A 122 15.54 -28.08 -27.17
C VAL A 122 16.35 -29.37 -26.96
N THR A 123 15.65 -30.45 -26.63
CA THR A 123 16.24 -31.78 -26.44
C THR A 123 15.46 -32.82 -27.25
N SER A 124 15.98 -34.05 -27.34
CA SER A 124 15.26 -35.17 -27.97
C SER A 124 13.95 -35.54 -27.27
N LYS A 125 13.77 -35.13 -26.01
CA LYS A 125 12.62 -35.48 -25.18
C LYS A 125 11.57 -34.36 -25.07
N GLY A 126 11.85 -33.17 -25.61
CA GLY A 126 10.98 -32.00 -25.48
C GLY A 126 11.74 -30.69 -25.43
N THR A 127 11.00 -29.61 -25.22
CA THR A 127 11.54 -28.25 -25.06
C THR A 127 11.34 -27.77 -23.63
N HIS A 128 12.41 -27.31 -22.98
CA HIS A 128 12.36 -26.71 -21.64
C HIS A 128 12.33 -25.19 -21.77
N ASN A 129 11.36 -24.56 -21.09
CA ASN A 129 11.29 -23.10 -20.93
C ASN A 129 11.61 -22.77 -19.47
N VAL A 130 12.84 -22.37 -19.22
CA VAL A 130 13.34 -22.13 -17.88
C VAL A 130 13.25 -20.64 -17.53
N LYS A 131 12.84 -20.34 -16.31
CA LYS A 131 12.88 -19.00 -15.72
C LYS A 131 13.54 -19.04 -14.35
N LEU A 132 14.40 -18.08 -14.09
CA LEU A 132 15.01 -17.84 -12.78
C LEU A 132 14.70 -16.41 -12.37
N GLY A 133 14.39 -16.17 -11.11
CA GLY A 133 14.26 -14.80 -10.63
C GLY A 133 14.49 -14.63 -9.14
N ILE A 134 14.71 -13.37 -8.78
CA ILE A 134 14.85 -12.88 -7.41
C ILE A 134 13.93 -11.67 -7.20
N ASP A 135 13.45 -11.50 -5.98
CA ASP A 135 12.57 -10.40 -5.60
C ASP A 135 12.94 -9.91 -4.19
N LEU A 136 13.29 -8.63 -4.08
CA LEU A 136 13.69 -7.97 -2.85
C LEU A 136 12.67 -6.89 -2.51
N ASN A 137 12.19 -6.87 -1.27
CA ASN A 137 11.26 -5.87 -0.77
C ASN A 137 11.75 -5.29 0.54
N TYR A 138 11.58 -3.98 0.68
CA TYR A 138 11.68 -3.28 1.95
C TYR A 138 10.38 -2.53 2.20
N LEU A 139 9.81 -2.70 3.39
CA LEU A 139 8.58 -2.05 3.83
C LEU A 139 8.87 -1.30 5.13
N ASP A 140 8.49 -0.04 5.19
CA ASP A 140 8.53 0.80 6.39
C ASP A 140 7.11 1.27 6.72
N ASN A 141 6.73 1.18 7.99
CA ASN A 141 5.44 1.60 8.51
C ASN A 141 5.65 2.49 9.73
N GLN A 142 5.16 3.71 9.61
CA GLN A 142 5.16 4.68 10.69
C GLN A 142 3.73 5.10 11.00
N GLY A 143 3.46 5.39 12.26
CA GLY A 143 2.19 5.96 12.64
C GLY A 143 2.18 6.50 14.06
N VAL A 144 1.25 7.40 14.29
CA VAL A 144 1.01 8.04 15.58
C VAL A 144 -0.50 8.08 15.80
N THR A 145 -0.93 7.69 17.00
CA THR A 145 -2.32 7.78 17.42
C THR A 145 -2.41 8.55 18.72
N ASN A 146 -3.34 9.51 18.76
CA ASN A 146 -3.63 10.30 19.95
C ASN A 146 -5.16 10.32 20.15
N ASN A 147 -5.58 10.04 21.37
CA ASN A 147 -6.98 10.04 21.75
C ASN A 147 -7.21 11.10 22.83
N SER A 148 -8.24 11.91 22.67
CA SER A 148 -8.74 12.78 23.72
C SER A 148 -9.68 12.01 24.65
N THR A 149 -9.95 12.60 25.82
CA THR A 149 -10.85 12.01 26.82
C THR A 149 -12.26 11.80 26.26
N VAL A 150 -12.88 10.70 26.65
CA VAL A 150 -14.27 10.36 26.32
C VAL A 150 -15.10 10.23 27.59
N ASP A 151 -16.29 10.81 27.59
CA ASP A 151 -17.29 10.63 28.64
C ASP A 151 -18.45 9.76 28.14
N ILE A 152 -19.04 8.98 29.05
CA ILE A 152 -20.27 8.21 28.81
C ILE A 152 -21.28 8.63 29.87
N THR A 153 -22.47 9.04 29.45
CA THR A 153 -23.53 9.56 30.32
C THR A 153 -24.79 8.71 30.23
N ARG A 154 -25.64 8.80 31.26
CA ARG A 154 -27.02 8.30 31.24
C ARG A 154 -27.95 9.30 30.57
N LEU A 155 -29.21 8.92 30.42
CA LEU A 155 -30.26 9.77 29.84
C LEU A 155 -30.49 11.05 30.67
N ASP A 156 -30.31 10.97 31.98
CA ASP A 156 -30.44 12.11 32.92
C ASP A 156 -29.20 13.04 32.93
N GLY A 157 -28.22 12.80 32.06
CA GLY A 157 -26.98 13.58 31.97
C GLY A 157 -25.94 13.23 33.04
N THR A 158 -26.24 12.36 34.00
CA THR A 158 -25.25 11.91 34.98
C THR A 158 -24.17 11.07 34.31
N LYS A 159 -22.92 11.25 34.74
CA LYS A 159 -21.80 10.49 34.20
C LYS A 159 -21.82 9.05 34.70
N THR A 160 -21.72 8.11 33.77
CA THR A 160 -21.53 6.68 34.08
C THR A 160 -20.05 6.33 34.09
N GLN A 161 -19.30 6.79 33.08
CA GLN A 161 -17.90 6.42 32.90
C GLN A 161 -17.13 7.56 32.23
N ARG A 162 -15.82 7.62 32.52
CA ARG A 162 -14.84 8.43 31.79
C ARG A 162 -13.68 7.54 31.35
N ILE A 163 -13.27 7.67 30.09
CA ILE A 163 -12.11 7.01 29.52
C ILE A 163 -11.06 8.08 29.24
N GLN A 164 -9.91 7.96 29.91
CA GLN A 164 -8.78 8.86 29.72
C GLN A 164 -7.62 8.12 29.04
N TYR A 165 -7.01 8.79 28.07
CA TYR A 165 -5.83 8.31 27.37
C TYR A 165 -4.65 9.18 27.80
N PHE A 166 -3.61 8.54 28.31
CA PHE A 166 -2.45 9.24 28.89
C PHE A 166 -1.21 9.20 28.01
N THR A 167 -1.22 8.37 26.97
CA THR A 167 -0.08 8.16 26.10
C THR A 167 -0.48 8.29 24.64
N THR A 168 0.46 8.78 23.85
CA THR A 168 0.40 8.71 22.39
C THR A 168 0.87 7.32 21.98
N GLY A 169 0.07 6.60 21.19
CA GLY A 169 0.51 5.35 20.59
C GLY A 169 1.40 5.65 19.39
N SER A 170 2.51 4.93 19.27
CA SER A 170 3.40 5.04 18.11
C SER A 170 3.59 3.68 17.46
N LEU A 171 3.69 3.69 16.13
CA LEU A 171 4.04 2.56 15.29
C LEU A 171 5.30 2.96 14.53
N ASN A 172 6.33 2.14 14.62
CA ASN A 172 7.52 2.24 13.80
C ASN A 172 8.04 0.83 13.56
N THR A 173 7.72 0.27 12.40
CA THR A 173 8.11 -1.09 12.05
C THR A 173 8.59 -1.15 10.62
N ASN A 174 9.66 -1.90 10.41
CA ASN A 174 10.16 -2.20 9.09
C ASN A 174 10.23 -3.72 8.88
N ASN A 175 10.24 -4.12 7.62
CA ASN A 175 10.31 -5.51 7.21
C ASN A 175 11.07 -5.61 5.88
N THR A 176 12.02 -6.53 5.81
CA THR A 176 12.76 -6.86 4.59
C THR A 176 12.42 -8.28 4.19
N GLN A 177 12.05 -8.48 2.93
CA GLN A 177 11.73 -9.79 2.37
C GLN A 177 12.57 -10.04 1.13
N ALA A 178 13.12 -11.24 1.04
CA ALA A 178 13.83 -11.72 -0.14
C ALA A 178 13.22 -13.06 -0.58
N ALA A 179 12.98 -13.21 -1.87
CA ALA A 179 12.51 -14.44 -2.48
C ALA A 179 13.34 -14.75 -3.73
N ALA A 180 13.45 -16.03 -4.05
CA ALA A 180 14.05 -16.52 -5.28
C ALA A 180 13.24 -17.70 -5.81
N PHE A 181 13.23 -17.88 -7.12
CA PHE A 181 12.55 -19.00 -7.76
C PHE A 181 13.32 -19.51 -8.98
N LEU A 182 13.15 -20.81 -9.25
CA LEU A 182 13.51 -21.47 -10.49
C LEU A 182 12.28 -22.24 -10.98
N GLN A 183 11.88 -22.00 -12.22
CA GLN A 183 10.76 -22.66 -12.87
C GLN A 183 11.22 -23.28 -14.18
N ASP A 184 10.77 -24.51 -14.46
CA ASP A 184 10.89 -25.14 -15.76
C ASP A 184 9.49 -25.55 -16.26
N GLN A 185 9.15 -25.13 -17.48
CA GLN A 185 8.00 -25.64 -18.21
C GLN A 185 8.50 -26.56 -19.34
N TRP A 186 8.36 -27.86 -19.12
CA TRP A 186 8.76 -28.89 -20.07
C TRP A 186 7.61 -29.26 -21.03
N LEU A 187 7.76 -28.90 -22.29
CA LEU A 187 6.89 -29.30 -23.39
C LEU A 187 7.36 -30.64 -23.95
N VAL A 188 6.80 -31.74 -23.44
CA VAL A 188 7.15 -33.12 -23.83
C VAL A 188 6.66 -33.43 -25.24
N THR A 189 7.52 -34.00 -26.10
CA THR A 189 7.09 -34.49 -27.42
C THR A 189 6.48 -35.89 -27.33
N LYS A 190 5.50 -36.20 -28.21
CA LYS A 190 4.76 -37.47 -28.27
C LYS A 190 5.59 -38.75 -28.49
N LYS A 191 6.91 -38.68 -28.72
CA LYS A 191 7.79 -39.86 -28.87
C LYS A 191 8.11 -40.55 -27.52
N PHE A 192 7.12 -40.58 -26.64
CA PHE A 192 7.13 -41.24 -25.32
C PHE A 192 6.20 -42.46 -25.28
N SER A 193 5.95 -43.08 -26.44
CA SER A 193 5.29 -44.39 -26.58
C SER A 193 6.15 -45.33 -27.39
#